data_AF-A0A359F319-F1
#
_entry.id   AF-A0A359F319-F1
#
_cell.length_a   1.000
_cell.length_b   1.000
_cell.length_c   1.000
_cell.angle_alpha   90.00
_cell.angle_beta   90.00
_cell.angle_gamma   90.00
#
_symmetry.space_group_name_H-M   'P 1'
#
loop_
_entity.id
_entity.type
_entity.pdbx_description
1 polymer ?
#
loop_
_entity_poly.entity_id
_entity_poly.type
_entity_poly.pdbx_seq_one_letter_code
_entity_poly.pdbx_strand_id
1 'polypeptide(L)' 'TVALSEVISAEVAAGRQPAEVDAMATAGVLVSMLAHVASHRYGFEFYGIHTDALRTSMARIVYTSVTGQRPPKASS' A
#
# COMPACT_ATOMS: atom_id res chain seq x y z
N THR A 1 -0.51 11.95 -3.97
CA THR A 1 -1.44 11.13 -4.77
C THR A 1 -0.99 11.01 -6.21
N VAL A 2 -0.73 12.10 -6.94
CA VAL A 2 -0.29 12.09 -8.36
C VAL A 2 0.92 11.19 -8.63
N ALA A 3 2.02 11.36 -7.89
CA ALA A 3 3.21 10.52 -8.09
C ALA A 3 2.93 9.02 -7.87
N LEU A 4 2.04 8.67 -6.93
CA LEU A 4 1.66 7.27 -6.70
C LEU A 4 0.79 6.73 -7.84
N SER A 5 -0.12 7.54 -8.39
CA SER A 5 -0.91 7.13 -9.55
C SER A 5 -0.03 6.89 -10.78
N GLU A 6 1.01 7.71 -10.99
CA GLU A 6 1.95 7.51 -12.11
C GLU A 6 2.68 6.17 -12.01
N VAL A 7 3.10 5.78 -10.81
CA VAL A 7 3.70 4.46 -10.57
C VAL A 7 2.70 3.34 -10.87
N ILE A 8 1.46 3.44 -10.36
CA ILE A 8 0.43 2.43 -10.62
C ILE A 8 0.13 2.32 -12.13
N SER A 9 0.03 3.45 -12.83
CA SER A 9 -0.15 3.46 -14.30
C SER A 9 1.02 2.80 -15.03
N ALA A 10 2.26 2.97 -14.56
CA ALA A 10 3.41 2.28 -15.13
C ALA A 10 3.34 0.75 -14.92
N GLU A 11 2.83 0.30 -13.77
CA GLU A 11 2.62 -1.13 -13.48
C GLU A 11 1.50 -1.73 -14.35
N VAL A 12 0.42 -0.97 -14.61
CA VAL A 12 -0.63 -1.34 -15.58
C VAL A 12 -0.05 -1.44 -16.99
N ALA A 13 0.70 -0.42 -17.44
CA ALA A 13 1.32 -0.40 -18.76
C ALA A 13 2.31 -1.56 -18.96
N ALA A 14 2.96 -2.01 -17.87
CA ALA A 14 3.86 -3.15 -17.87
C ALA A 14 3.15 -4.51 -17.75
N GLY A 15 1.80 -4.54 -17.72
CA GLY A 15 1.01 -5.77 -17.60
C GLY A 15 1.12 -6.46 -16.24
N ARG A 16 1.62 -5.76 -15.21
CA ARG A 16 1.74 -6.29 -13.84
C ARG A 16 0.49 -6.06 -13.01
N GLN A 17 -0.37 -5.14 -13.45
CA GLN A 17 -1.71 -4.88 -12.92
C GLN A 17 -2.79 -5.15 -13.97
N PRO A 18 -4.03 -5.49 -13.55
CA PRO A 18 -5.17 -5.55 -14.46
C PRO A 18 -5.41 -4.21 -15.17
N ALA A 19 -5.86 -4.25 -16.43
CA ALA A 19 -6.04 -3.06 -17.26
C ALA A 19 -7.20 -2.16 -16.76
N GLU A 20 -8.14 -2.73 -16.00
CA GLU A 20 -9.28 -2.04 -15.40
C GLU A 20 -8.94 -1.23 -14.14
N VAL A 21 -7.70 -1.30 -13.65
CA VAL A 21 -7.28 -0.55 -12.45
C VAL A 21 -7.26 0.95 -12.76
N ASP A 22 -8.11 1.71 -12.06
CA ASP A 22 -8.01 3.16 -11.99
C ASP A 22 -6.87 3.55 -11.03
N ALA A 23 -5.77 4.03 -11.61
CA ALA A 23 -4.57 4.39 -10.88
C ALA A 23 -4.77 5.55 -9.91
N MET A 24 -5.60 6.54 -10.26
CA MET A 24 -5.86 7.70 -9.40
C MET A 24 -6.75 7.33 -8.23
N ALA A 25 -7.80 6.56 -8.48
CA ALA A 25 -8.67 6.04 -7.43
C ALA A 25 -7.88 5.17 -6.44
N THR A 26 -7.06 4.25 -6.96
CA THR A 26 -6.21 3.38 -6.13
C THR A 26 -5.21 4.19 -5.31
N ALA A 27 -4.53 5.18 -5.91
CA ALA A 27 -3.62 6.06 -5.20
C ALA A 27 -4.33 6.86 -4.09
N GLY A 28 -5.54 7.37 -4.36
CA GLY A 28 -6.34 8.10 -3.38
C GLY A 28 -6.72 7.27 -2.17
N VAL A 29 -7.18 6.03 -2.40
CA VAL A 29 -7.52 5.07 -1.34
C VAL A 29 -6.30 4.73 -0.51
N LEU A 30 -5.16 4.39 -1.13
CA LEU A 30 -3.93 4.05 -0.42
C LEU A 30 -3.43 5.20 0.44
N VAL A 31 -3.37 6.43 -0.10
CA VAL A 31 -2.95 7.60 0.67
C VAL A 31 -3.88 7.84 1.86
N SER A 32 -5.20 7.69 1.67
CA SER A 32 -6.19 7.89 2.73
C SER A 32 -6.05 6.85 3.85
N MET A 33 -5.94 5.57 3.48
CA MET A 33 -5.74 4.48 4.45
C MET A 33 -4.44 4.67 5.24
N LEU A 34 -3.33 4.97 4.56
CA LEU A 34 -2.03 5.16 5.21
C LEU A 34 -2.02 6.39 6.12
N ALA A 35 -2.61 7.50 5.69
CA ALA A 35 -2.75 8.69 6.51
C ALA A 35 -3.60 8.41 7.76
N HIS A 36 -4.71 7.69 7.62
CA HIS A 36 -5.55 7.29 8.75
C HIS A 36 -4.80 6.41 9.74
N VAL A 37 -4.05 5.41 9.25
CA VAL A 37 -3.22 4.53 10.09
C VAL A 37 -2.14 5.32 10.82
N ALA A 38 -1.44 6.22 10.12
CA ALA A 38 -0.43 7.07 10.72
C ALA A 38 -1.01 7.92 11.87
N SER A 39 -2.20 8.49 11.70
CA SER A 39 -2.89 9.27 12.74
C SER A 39 -3.29 8.44 13.97
N HIS A 40 -3.52 7.13 13.82
CA HIS A 40 -3.97 6.24 14.90
C HIS A 40 -2.88 5.29 15.42
N ARG A 41 -1.62 5.45 14.98
CA ARG A 41 -0.50 4.54 15.32
C ARG A 41 -0.34 4.27 16.82
N TYR A 42 -0.55 5.27 17.67
CA TYR A 42 -0.48 5.10 19.14
C TYR A 42 -1.69 4.38 19.71
N GLY A 43 -2.88 4.57 19.13
CA GLY A 43 -4.07 3.81 19.49
C GLY A 43 -3.91 2.33 19.14
N PHE A 44 -3.30 2.00 18.00
CA PHE A 44 -2.99 0.63 17.63
C PHE A 44 -2.06 -0.06 18.65
N GLU A 45 -1.00 0.62 19.10
CA GLU A 45 -0.10 0.08 20.13
C GLU A 45 -0.85 -0.16 21.46
N PHE A 46 -1.74 0.76 21.84
CA PHE A 46 -2.61 0.59 23.02
C PHE A 46 -3.51 -0.65 22.93
N TYR A 47 -3.96 -1.02 21.73
CA TYR A 47 -4.73 -2.24 21.48
C TYR A 47 -3.86 -3.47 21.17
N GLY A 48 -2.54 -3.40 21.41
CA GLY A 48 -1.61 -4.53 21.27
C GLY A 48 -1.14 -4.80 19.83
N ILE A 49 -1.34 -3.87 18.90
CA ILE A 49 -0.80 -3.97 17.54
C ILE A 49 0.55 -3.25 17.51
N HIS A 50 1.61 -4.04 17.53
CA HIS A 50 2.97 -3.52 17.52
C HIS A 50 3.28 -2.72 16.25
N THR A 51 4.01 -1.61 16.43
CA THR A 51 4.45 -0.72 15.35
C THR A 51 5.14 -1.45 14.19
N ASP A 52 5.95 -2.48 14.47
CA ASP A 52 6.62 -3.27 13.41
C ASP A 52 5.65 -4.13 12.60
N ALA A 53 4.63 -4.70 13.25
CA ALA A 53 3.57 -5.43 12.58
C ALA A 53 2.71 -4.49 11.71
N LEU A 54 2.46 -3.27 12.20
CA LEU A 54 1.76 -2.23 11.45
C LEU A 54 2.55 -1.82 10.20
N ARG A 55 3.86 -1.56 10.35
CA ARG A 55 4.75 -1.22 9.23
C ARG A 55 4.82 -2.33 8.20
N THR A 56 4.96 -3.57 8.64
CA THR A 56 4.98 -4.75 7.75
C THR A 56 3.66 -4.89 7.00
N SER A 57 2.53 -4.68 7.68
CA SER A 57 1.20 -4.75 7.06
C SER A 57 1.00 -3.66 6.00
N MET A 58 1.37 -2.41 6.31
CA MET A 58 1.31 -1.31 5.34
C MET A 58 2.21 -1.57 4.13
N ALA A 59 3.45 -2.02 4.34
CA ALA A 59 4.38 -2.32 3.26
C ALA A 59 3.83 -3.42 2.32
N ARG A 60 3.23 -4.48 2.88
CA ARG A 60 2.61 -5.55 2.09
C ARG A 60 1.44 -5.03 1.25
N ILE A 61 0.54 -4.25 1.85
CA ILE A 61 -0.61 -3.66 1.15
C ILE A 61 -0.14 -2.76 0.01
N VAL A 62 0.80 -1.85 0.28
CA VAL A 62 1.36 -0.96 -0.75
C VAL A 62 2.01 -1.76 -1.87
N TYR A 63 2.85 -2.75 -1.54
CA TYR A 63 3.52 -3.56 -2.55
C TYR A 63 2.52 -4.27 -3.46
N THR A 64 1.54 -4.97 -2.89
CA THR A 64 0.54 -5.69 -3.69
C THR A 64 -0.33 -4.76 -4.51
N SER A 65 -0.81 -3.66 -3.91
CA SER A 65 -1.75 -2.76 -4.56
C SER A 65 -1.10 -1.89 -5.62
N VAL A 66 0.21 -1.63 -5.52
CA VAL A 66 0.95 -0.87 -6.53
C VAL A 66 1.42 -1.79 -7.65
N THR A 67 2.09 -2.89 -7.32
CA THR A 67 2.79 -3.72 -8.32
C THR A 67 1.96 -4.88 -8.89
N GLY A 68 0.86 -5.26 -8.25
CA GLY A 68 0.08 -6.46 -8.57
C GLY A 68 0.81 -7.76 -8.24
N GLN A 69 2.01 -7.69 -7.66
CA GLN A 69 2.84 -8.84 -7.34
C GLN A 69 2.68 -9.26 -5.88
N ARG A 70 2.98 -10.54 -5.61
CA ARG A 70 3.10 -11.03 -4.23
C ARG A 70 4.34 -10.40 -3.58
N PRO A 71 4.24 -9.89 -2.33
CA PRO A 71 5.40 -9.34 -1.63
C PRO A 71 6.50 -10.38 -1.50
N PRO A 72 7.79 -9.99 -1.65
CA PRO A 72 8.90 -10.88 -1.37
C PRO A 72 8.78 -11.48 0.03
N LYS A 73 9.19 -12.74 0.20
CA LYS A 73 9.37 -13.27 1.55
C LYS A 73 10.45 -12.42 2.22
N ALA A 74 10.19 -11.95 3.44
CA ALA A 74 11.23 -11.29 4.22
C ALA A 74 12.40 -12.26 4.35
N SER A 75 13.59 -11.83 3.96
CA SER A 75 14.82 -12.56 4.21
C SER A 75 14.96 -12.71 5.73
N SER A 76 14.94 -13.95 6.21
CA SER A 76 15.20 -14.33 7.60
C SER A 76 16.63 -13.99 7.99
#